data_AF-A0A2Z6M4Y4-F1
#
_entry.id   AF-A0A2Z6M4Y4-F1
#
_cell.length_a   1.000
_cell.length_b   1.000
_cell.length_c   1.000
_cell.angle_alpha   90.00
_cell.angle_beta   90.00
_cell.angle_gamma   90.00
#
_symmetry.space_group_name_H-M   'P 1'
#
loop_
_entity.id
_entity.type
_entity.pdbx_description
1 polymer ?
#
loop_
_entity_poly.entity_id
_entity_poly.type
_entity_poly.pdbx_seq_one_letter_code
_entity_poly.pdbx_strand_id
1 'polypeptide(L)' 'MEFSHFVDLMEVVDIPVSGKQFTWFSNDGTAMSRLDRFLVSEGFIDKGRISGQWIGDCDV' A
#
# COMPACT_ATOMS: atom_id res chain seq x y z
N MET A 1 11.24 -16.05 4.52
CA MET A 1 10.01 -15.54 5.14
C MET A 1 9.33 -14.66 4.11
N GLU A 2 8.07 -14.92 3.83
CA GLU A 2 7.33 -14.23 2.76
C GLU A 2 6.56 -13.04 3.36
N PHE A 3 6.27 -12.00 2.56
CA PHE A 3 5.69 -10.75 3.05
C PHE A 3 4.29 -10.92 3.67
N SER A 4 3.42 -11.75 3.08
CA SER A 4 2.10 -12.04 3.66
C SER A 4 2.20 -12.68 5.04
N HIS A 5 3.18 -13.56 5.26
CA HIS A 5 3.39 -14.13 6.59
C HIS A 5 3.83 -13.07 7.62
N PHE A 6 4.60 -12.06 7.23
CA PHE A 6 4.91 -10.93 8.11
C PHE A 6 3.65 -10.11 8.44
N VAL A 7 2.82 -9.83 7.43
CA VAL A 7 1.55 -9.10 7.59
C VAL A 7 0.63 -9.82 8.57
N ASP A 8 0.50 -11.14 8.41
CA ASP A 8 -0.32 -11.98 9.29
C ASP A 8 0.22 -12.01 10.73
N LEU A 9 1.53 -12.20 10.92
CA LEU A 9 2.16 -12.27 12.25
C LEU A 9 2.08 -10.95 13.02
N MET A 10 2.10 -9.84 12.31
CA MET A 10 2.03 -8.50 12.91
C MET A 10 0.59 -8.02 13.12
N GLU A 11 -0.42 -8.81 12.70
CA GLU A 11 -1.84 -8.46 12.79
C GLU A 11 -2.16 -7.09 12.17
N VAL A 12 -1.54 -6.82 11.02
CA VAL A 12 -1.74 -5.60 10.23
C VAL A 12 -2.41 -5.92 8.91
N VAL A 13 -3.09 -4.93 8.34
CA VAL A 13 -3.78 -5.02 7.06
C VAL A 13 -3.04 -4.15 6.05
N ASP A 14 -2.72 -4.73 4.90
CA ASP A 14 -2.30 -4.00 3.70
C ASP A 14 -3.55 -3.40 3.04
N ILE A 15 -3.79 -2.11 3.27
CA ILE A 15 -5.03 -1.46 2.84
C ILE A 15 -5.11 -1.35 1.31
N PRO A 16 -6.33 -1.48 0.74
CA PRO A 16 -6.51 -1.39 -0.69
C PRO A 16 -6.12 -0.01 -1.22
N VAL A 17 -5.61 0.00 -2.45
CA VAL A 17 -5.25 1.23 -3.14
C VAL A 17 -6.44 1.81 -3.87
N SER A 18 -6.52 3.14 -3.89
CA SER A 18 -7.41 3.92 -4.76
C SER A 18 -6.60 4.94 -5.55
N GLY A 19 -7.02 5.23 -6.79
CA GLY A 19 -6.28 6.11 -7.70
C GLY A 19 -5.35 5.32 -8.61
N LYS A 20 -4.06 5.67 -8.65
CA LYS A 20 -3.05 4.91 -9.40
C LYS A 20 -2.69 3.61 -8.69
N GLN A 21 -2.30 2.57 -9.45
CA GLN A 21 -2.03 1.24 -8.90
C GLN A 21 -0.56 0.99 -8.52
N PHE A 22 0.35 1.87 -8.94
CA PHE A 22 1.80 1.71 -8.77
C PHE A 22 2.38 2.95 -8.09
N THR A 23 3.38 2.73 -7.23
CA THR A 23 4.10 3.79 -6.53
C THR A 23 5.53 3.95 -7.05
N TRP A 24 6.00 2.96 -7.81
CA TRP A 24 7.34 2.93 -8.38
C TRP A 24 7.30 2.53 -9.85
N PHE A 25 8.17 3.17 -10.63
CA PHE A 25 8.37 2.93 -12.05
C PHE A 25 9.87 2.71 -12.29
N SER A 26 10.22 1.79 -13.18
CA SER A 26 11.59 1.66 -13.64
C SER A 26 12.01 2.92 -14.41
N ASN A 27 13.31 3.16 -14.47
CA ASN A 27 13.86 4.35 -15.14
C ASN A 27 13.50 4.42 -16.64
N ASP A 28 13.33 3.27 -17.28
CA ASP A 28 12.89 3.14 -18.68
C ASP A 28 11.36 3.05 -18.84
N GLY A 29 10.61 3.05 -17.73
CA GLY A 29 9.15 2.97 -17.72
C GLY A 29 8.56 1.62 -18.13
N THR A 30 9.38 0.59 -18.33
CA THR A 30 8.92 -0.74 -18.81
C THR A 30 8.36 -1.62 -17.70
N ALA A 31 8.71 -1.33 -16.44
CA ALA A 31 8.24 -2.06 -15.27
C ALA A 31 7.64 -1.10 -14.24
N MET A 32 6.61 -1.58 -13.54
CA MET A 32 5.92 -0.83 -12.51
C MET A 32 5.66 -1.76 -11.32
N SER A 33 5.73 -1.22 -10.11
CA SER A 33 5.44 -1.97 -8.90
C SER A 33 4.80 -1.08 -7.84
N ARG A 34 4.06 -1.72 -6.92
CA ARG A 34 3.60 -1.09 -5.68
C ARG A 34 4.57 -1.47 -4.57
N LEU A 35 5.53 -0.59 -4.33
CA LEU A 35 6.54 -0.75 -3.29
C LEU A 35 6.14 -0.05 -1.98
N ASP A 36 5.45 1.08 -2.08
CA ASP A 36 5.04 1.87 -0.92
C ASP A 36 3.65 1.43 -0.45
N ARG A 37 3.61 0.83 0.73
CA ARG A 37 2.40 0.24 1.31
C ARG A 37 2.20 0.75 2.73
N PHE A 38 0.98 1.17 3.05
CA PHE A 38 0.60 1.40 4.44
C PHE A 38 0.05 0.10 5.03
N LEU A 39 0.70 -0.36 6.11
CA LEU A 39 0.24 -1.47 6.93
C LEU A 39 -0.34 -0.90 8.22
N VAL A 40 -1.61 -1.16 8.47
CA VAL A 40 -2.34 -0.58 9.62
C VAL A 40 -3.13 -1.65 10.34
N SER A 41 -3.27 -1.53 11.65
CA SER A 41 -4.12 -2.44 12.42
C SER A 41 -5.60 -2.18 12.15
N GLU A 42 -6.45 -3.20 12.30
CA GLU A 42 -7.91 -3.07 12.13
C GLU A 42 -8.50 -1.97 13.04
N GLY A 43 -8.03 -1.89 14.29
CA GLY A 43 -8.50 -0.84 15.22
C GLY A 43 -8.15 0.58 14.78
N PHE A 44 -7.09 0.78 13.98
CA PHE A 44 -6.78 2.07 13.39
C PHE A 44 -7.69 2.39 12.19
N ILE A 45 -7.98 1.37 11.36
CA ILE A 45 -8.93 1.45 10.25
C ILE A 45 -10.31 1.90 10.76
N ASP A 46 -10.83 1.22 11.79
CA ASP A 46 -12.17 1.48 12.33
C ASP A 46 -12.29 2.88 12.94
N LYS A 47 -11.30 3.28 13.75
CA LYS A 47 -11.30 4.60 14.39
C LYS A 47 -11.15 5.74 13.39
N GLY A 48 -10.29 5.54 12.38
CA GLY A 48 -10.02 6.54 11.35
C GLY A 48 -11.03 6.53 10.20
N ARG A 49 -11.90 5.51 10.12
CA ARG A 49 -12.76 5.22 8.96
C ARG A 49 -11.96 5.15 7.65
N ILE A 50 -10.80 4.52 7.72
CA ILE A 50 -9.85 4.45 6.60
C ILE A 50 -10.39 3.44 5.58
N SER A 51 -10.56 3.88 4.33
CA SER A 51 -11.05 3.01 3.26
C SER A 51 -9.95 2.57 2.29
N GLY A 52 -8.77 3.18 2.33
CA GLY A 52 -7.67 2.83 1.44
C GLY A 52 -6.56 3.87 1.39
N GLN A 53 -5.49 3.51 0.69
CA GLN A 53 -4.37 4.38 0.37
C GLN A 53 -4.65 5.09 -0.96
N TRP A 54 -4.70 6.43 -0.94
CA TRP A 54 -4.78 7.23 -2.16
C TRP A 54 -3.40 7.38 -2.79
N ILE A 55 -3.26 7.01 -4.07
CA ILE A 55 -2.06 7.26 -4.86
C ILE A 55 -2.41 8.28 -5.94
N GLY A 56 -1.85 9.48 -5.80
CA GLY A 56 -2.02 10.60 -6.72
C GLY A 56 -0.97 10.64 -7.83
N ASP A 57 -0.87 11.79 -8.48
CA ASP A 57 0.20 12.05 -9.43
C ASP A 57 1.56 12.15 -8.71
N CYS A 58 2.61 11.72 -9.41
CA CYS A 58 3.97 11.95 -8.96
C CYS A 58 4.28 13.41 -9.32
N ASP A 59 4.40 14.29 -8.34
CA ASP A 59 4.85 15.65 -8.56
C ASP A 59 6.33 15.61 -8.98
N VAL A 60 6.60 15.84 -10.27
CA VAL A 60 7.95 16.06 -10.83
C VAL A 60 8.20 17.56 -10.96
#